data_AF-A0A7S1W804-F1
#
_entry.id   AF-A0A7S1W804-F1
#
_cell.length_a   1.000
_cell.length_b   1.000
_cell.length_c   1.000
_cell.angle_alpha   90.00
_cell.angle_beta   90.00
_cell.angle_gamma   90.00
#
_symmetry.space_group_name_H-M   'P 1'
#
loop_
_entity.id
_entity.type
_entity.pdbx_description
1 polymer ?
#
loop_
_entity_poly.entity_id
_entity_poly.type
_entity_poly.pdbx_seq_one_letter_code
_entity_poly.pdbx_strand_id
1 'polypeptide(L)'
;ADLWADYMARREAIRQELASDPAGFQEYDVDTGATAASDSKEVVAKASDAAEATAEGKGEDGATAVAVGEGEMAEAIAASLAADFAEPLLRDVNEVFLFHGTSAAAADKIATATFNINLAGSYAGTLYGRGVYLAENGTKSDEYTRPLPNGNRHLLLCRAALGRVHYTDEKVTDPRKCEDACLRGKFHSVLGDRKKCRGTFREFVVFDEEQVYPNYILTYRRAGGKVDSKHQMEVVCPPATKPGATLQVKTPDGTTIHVLVPAGITRGQKFQVQY
;
A
#
# COMPACT_ATOMS: atom_id res chain seq x y z
N ALA A 1 -17.25 -27.61 10.97
CA ALA A 1 -18.12 -26.44 11.09
C ALA A 1 -18.62 -26.07 9.70
N ASP A 2 -19.79 -25.43 9.59
CA ASP A 2 -20.27 -24.93 8.31
C ASP A 2 -19.45 -23.69 7.91
N LEU A 3 -18.31 -23.92 7.26
CA LEU A 3 -17.34 -22.91 6.81
C LEU A 3 -17.98 -21.81 5.95
N TRP A 4 -19.19 -22.02 5.43
CA TRP A 4 -19.96 -21.03 4.70
C TRP A 4 -20.54 -19.94 5.60
N ALA A 5 -21.09 -20.31 6.76
CA ALA A 5 -21.64 -19.35 7.71
C ALA A 5 -20.53 -18.43 8.26
N ASP A 6 -19.37 -19.02 8.58
CA ASP A 6 -18.21 -18.28 9.08
C ASP A 6 -17.65 -17.32 8.01
N TYR A 7 -17.58 -17.76 6.75
CA TYR A 7 -17.17 -16.93 5.61
C TYR A 7 -18.13 -15.75 5.40
N MET A 8 -19.44 -15.99 5.41
CA MET A 8 -20.45 -14.94 5.23
C MET A 8 -20.45 -13.95 6.41
N ALA A 9 -20.28 -14.44 7.64
CA ALA A 9 -20.16 -13.60 8.82
C ALA A 9 -18.91 -12.70 8.77
N ARG A 10 -17.77 -13.24 8.32
CA ARG A 10 -16.55 -12.41 8.17
C ARG A 10 -16.68 -11.37 7.06
N ARG A 11 -17.26 -11.74 5.92
CA ARG A 11 -17.56 -10.78 4.83
C ARG A 11 -18.46 -9.64 5.32
N GLU A 12 -19.48 -9.98 6.08
CA GLU A 12 -20.38 -8.99 6.70
C GLU A 12 -19.63 -8.09 7.71
N ALA A 13 -18.71 -8.65 8.50
CA ALA A 13 -17.86 -7.86 9.39
C ALA A 13 -16.95 -6.89 8.63
N ILE A 14 -16.29 -7.33 7.55
CA ILE A 14 -15.51 -6.44 6.66
C ILE A 14 -16.39 -5.31 6.10
N ARG A 15 -17.61 -5.64 5.66
CA ARG A 15 -18.58 -4.63 5.16
C ARG A 15 -18.95 -3.61 6.23
N GLN A 16 -19.15 -4.05 7.47
CA GLN A 16 -19.45 -3.17 8.61
C GLN A 16 -18.25 -2.30 9.00
N GLU A 17 -17.04 -2.85 9.01
CA GLU A 17 -15.79 -2.12 9.23
C GLU A 17 -15.66 -0.98 8.21
N LEU A 18 -15.81 -1.28 6.91
CA LEU A 18 -15.82 -0.29 5.82
C LEU A 18 -16.85 0.82 6.00
N ALA A 19 -18.04 0.49 6.52
CA ALA A 19 -19.11 1.45 6.74
C ALA A 19 -18.90 2.32 7.99
N SER A 20 -18.14 1.83 8.97
CA SER A 20 -17.94 2.46 10.28
C SER A 20 -16.73 3.39 10.36
N ASP A 21 -15.76 3.24 9.44
CA ASP A 21 -14.54 4.05 9.40
C ASP A 21 -14.53 5.02 8.18
N PRO A 22 -15.20 6.19 8.28
CA PRO A 22 -15.33 7.05 7.12
C PRO A 22 -14.07 7.87 6.77
N ALA A 23 -13.03 7.97 7.63
CA ALA A 23 -11.82 8.78 7.35
C ALA A 23 -10.68 8.66 8.40
N GLY A 24 -10.55 7.57 9.17
CA GLY A 24 -9.71 7.51 10.36
C GLY A 24 -8.27 7.06 10.18
N PHE A 25 -7.66 7.15 8.99
CA PHE A 25 -6.28 6.69 8.80
C PHE A 25 -5.32 7.46 9.73
N GLN A 26 -4.75 6.73 10.69
CA GLN A 26 -3.67 7.22 11.52
C GLN A 26 -2.35 7.11 10.73
N GLU A 27 -1.59 8.20 10.70
CA GLU A 27 -0.26 8.21 10.08
C GLU A 27 0.77 7.64 11.04
N TYR A 28 1.60 6.75 10.51
CA TYR A 28 2.67 6.06 11.24
C TYR A 28 3.98 6.26 10.49
N ASP A 29 4.90 7.02 11.06
CA ASP A 29 6.26 7.15 10.52
C ASP A 29 7.09 5.92 10.92
N VAL A 30 7.49 5.14 9.92
CA VAL A 30 8.30 3.94 10.11
C VAL A 30 9.70 4.18 9.56
N ASP A 31 10.69 4.27 10.44
CA ASP A 31 12.10 4.24 10.04
C ASP A 31 12.50 2.78 9.74
N THR A 32 12.77 2.50 8.47
CA THR A 32 13.20 1.16 8.02
C THR A 32 14.69 0.91 8.23
N GLY A 33 15.43 1.88 8.77
CA GLY A 33 16.90 1.84 8.87
C GLY A 33 17.58 1.83 7.49
N ALA A 34 16.83 2.02 6.41
CA ALA A 34 17.33 2.14 5.06
C ALA A 34 17.97 3.53 4.90
N THR A 35 19.18 3.68 5.43
CA THR A 35 20.07 4.78 5.03
C THR A 35 20.15 4.78 3.50
N ALA A 36 20.08 5.96 2.89
CA ALA A 36 20.23 6.11 1.45
C ALA A 36 21.46 5.30 1.01
N ALA A 37 21.19 4.24 0.25
CA ALA A 37 22.11 3.13 0.00
C ALA A 37 23.60 3.49 -0.03
N SER A 38 24.34 3.05 0.99
CA SER A 38 25.67 2.51 0.78
C SER A 38 25.60 0.99 0.95
N ASP A 39 25.81 0.29 -0.16
CA ASP A 39 26.13 -1.12 -0.30
C ASP A 39 25.14 -2.18 0.22
N SER A 40 24.36 -2.66 -0.75
CA SER A 40 23.65 -3.93 -0.76
C SER A 40 24.59 -5.10 -0.42
N LYS A 41 24.51 -5.63 0.81
CA LYS A 41 24.72 -7.06 1.11
C LYS A 41 24.35 -7.53 2.52
N GLU A 42 24.03 -6.66 3.48
CA GLU A 42 24.05 -7.06 4.90
C GLU A 42 22.72 -7.07 5.68
N VAL A 43 21.57 -6.78 5.05
CA VAL A 43 20.31 -6.58 5.82
C VAL A 43 19.51 -7.88 6.06
N VAL A 44 19.84 -8.99 5.39
CA VAL A 44 19.06 -10.25 5.53
C VAL A 44 19.39 -11.05 6.79
N ALA A 45 20.45 -10.70 7.54
CA ALA A 45 20.98 -11.57 8.60
C ALA A 45 20.62 -11.18 10.05
N LYS A 46 19.95 -10.05 10.32
CA LYS A 46 19.75 -9.56 11.70
C LYS A 46 18.33 -9.65 12.27
N ALA A 47 17.37 -10.19 11.53
CA ALA A 47 15.98 -10.31 12.01
C ALA A 47 15.68 -11.59 12.81
N SER A 48 16.67 -12.48 13.04
CA SER A 48 16.46 -13.77 13.73
C SER A 48 16.92 -13.84 15.18
N ASP A 49 17.69 -12.87 15.70
CA ASP A 49 18.41 -13.04 16.97
C ASP A 49 17.99 -12.08 18.10
N ALA A 50 16.95 -11.26 17.91
CA ALA A 50 16.44 -10.37 18.96
C ALA A 50 15.26 -10.99 19.73
N ALA A 51 15.52 -12.14 20.36
CA ALA A 51 14.57 -12.76 21.29
C ALA A 51 15.31 -13.47 22.43
N GLU A 52 16.28 -12.82 23.09
CA GLU A 52 16.72 -13.24 24.42
C GLU A 52 17.51 -12.14 25.16
N ALA A 53 17.36 -12.13 26.49
CA ALA A 53 18.11 -11.38 27.51
C ALA A 53 17.52 -10.05 28.04
N THR A 54 16.70 -10.17 29.09
CA THR A 54 16.57 -9.20 30.19
C THR A 54 17.69 -9.40 31.23
N ALA A 55 18.37 -8.33 31.67
CA ALA A 55 18.73 -8.04 33.08
C ALA A 55 19.72 -6.85 33.25
N GLU A 56 19.26 -5.85 34.03
CA GLU A 56 19.90 -5.01 35.07
C GLU A 56 21.28 -4.32 34.89
N GLY A 57 21.29 -3.01 35.25
CA GLY A 57 22.48 -2.29 35.72
C GLY A 57 22.30 -0.76 35.83
N LYS A 58 22.25 -0.22 37.07
CA LYS A 58 22.17 1.22 37.41
C LYS A 58 23.53 1.94 37.29
N GLY A 59 23.50 3.24 36.96
CA GLY A 59 24.57 4.21 37.19
C GLY A 59 24.18 5.62 36.73
N GLU A 60 24.14 6.58 37.67
CA GLU A 60 23.83 8.00 37.47
C GLU A 60 25.03 8.79 36.91
N ASP A 61 24.79 9.78 36.03
CA ASP A 61 25.16 11.19 36.25
C ASP A 61 24.88 12.11 35.03
N GLY A 62 24.06 13.13 35.27
CA GLY A 62 24.12 14.50 34.72
C GLY A 62 24.34 14.78 33.23
N ALA A 63 23.25 15.08 32.51
CA ALA A 63 23.13 16.27 31.65
C ALA A 63 21.68 16.43 31.18
N THR A 64 21.02 17.52 31.60
CA THR A 64 19.69 17.91 31.11
C THR A 64 19.77 18.37 29.65
N ALA A 65 19.42 17.47 28.74
CA ALA A 65 18.84 17.82 27.44
C ALA A 65 17.41 17.28 27.44
N VAL A 66 16.43 18.16 27.23
CA VAL A 66 15.05 17.73 26.97
C VAL A 66 15.04 17.18 25.54
N ALA A 67 15.38 15.89 25.42
CA ALA A 67 15.14 15.10 24.22
C ALA A 67 13.68 14.64 24.29
N VAL A 68 12.86 15.17 23.38
CA VAL A 68 11.51 14.64 23.17
C VAL A 68 11.69 13.30 22.46
N GLY A 69 11.22 12.22 23.07
CA GLY A 69 11.57 10.85 22.72
C GLY A 69 11.03 10.38 21.38
N GLU A 70 11.91 10.19 20.40
CA GLU A 70 11.62 9.48 19.15
C GLU A 70 11.40 7.96 19.39
N GLY A 71 11.97 7.41 20.47
CA GLY A 71 11.88 5.98 20.81
C GLY A 71 10.53 5.52 21.36
N GLU A 72 9.83 6.36 22.14
CA GLU A 72 8.51 6.01 22.71
C GLU A 72 7.43 5.89 21.63
N MET A 73 7.55 6.67 20.54
CA MET A 73 6.60 6.61 19.42
C MET A 73 6.83 5.36 18.58
N ALA A 74 8.07 5.06 18.17
CA ALA A 74 8.35 3.92 17.30
C ALA A 74 7.98 2.57 17.95
N GLU A 75 8.25 2.40 19.25
CA GLU A 75 7.89 1.19 19.98
C GLU A 75 6.37 1.06 20.15
N ALA A 76 5.65 2.17 20.40
CA ALA A 76 4.20 2.18 20.46
C ALA A 76 3.55 1.86 19.09
N ILE A 77 4.11 2.38 17.99
CA ILE A 77 3.67 2.06 16.63
C ILE A 77 3.93 0.58 16.32
N ALA A 78 5.13 0.08 16.64
CA ALA A 78 5.46 -1.32 16.45
C ALA A 78 4.55 -2.24 17.28
N ALA A 79 4.23 -1.87 18.53
CA ALA A 79 3.30 -2.61 19.38
C ALA A 79 1.87 -2.58 18.84
N SER A 80 1.40 -1.43 18.32
CA SER A 80 0.08 -1.30 17.69
C SER A 80 -0.02 -2.17 16.43
N LEU A 81 0.95 -2.05 15.52
CA LEU A 81 1.02 -2.89 14.32
C LEU A 81 1.14 -4.36 14.69
N ALA A 82 2.00 -4.71 15.66
CA ALA A 82 2.14 -6.07 16.14
C ALA A 82 0.82 -6.62 16.70
N ALA A 83 0.03 -5.82 17.41
CA ALA A 83 -1.31 -6.23 17.87
C ALA A 83 -2.26 -6.51 16.69
N ASP A 84 -2.26 -5.65 15.67
CA ASP A 84 -3.05 -5.85 14.44
C ASP A 84 -2.65 -7.10 13.64
N PHE A 85 -1.40 -7.55 13.80
CA PHE A 85 -0.87 -8.80 13.22
C PHE A 85 -0.88 -9.98 14.21
N ALA A 86 -1.12 -9.75 15.50
CA ALA A 86 -1.07 -10.77 16.56
C ALA A 86 -2.35 -11.57 16.69
N GLU A 87 -3.50 -10.93 16.43
CA GLU A 87 -4.75 -11.67 16.29
C GLU A 87 -4.70 -12.50 15.00
N PRO A 88 -4.79 -13.84 15.08
CA PRO A 88 -4.72 -14.67 13.91
C PRO A 88 -5.89 -14.33 13.00
N LEU A 89 -5.58 -13.91 11.76
CA LEU A 89 -6.56 -13.84 10.70
C LEU A 89 -7.38 -15.12 10.67
N LEU A 90 -8.69 -15.02 10.42
CA LEU A 90 -9.62 -16.13 10.55
C LEU A 90 -9.23 -17.25 9.57
N ARG A 91 -8.52 -18.26 10.10
CA ARG A 91 -7.96 -19.37 9.32
C ARG A 91 -9.03 -20.15 8.58
N ASP A 92 -10.19 -20.31 9.20
CA ASP A 92 -11.32 -21.08 8.66
C ASP A 92 -11.91 -20.46 7.38
N VAL A 93 -11.67 -19.16 7.13
CA VAL A 93 -12.15 -18.45 5.94
C VAL A 93 -11.02 -18.06 4.97
N ASN A 94 -9.80 -18.54 5.21
CA ASN A 94 -8.59 -18.15 4.47
C ASN A 94 -8.43 -16.63 4.39
N GLU A 95 -8.61 -15.94 5.53
CA GLU A 95 -8.29 -14.52 5.60
C GLU A 95 -6.78 -14.32 5.63
N VAL A 96 -6.27 -13.49 4.74
CA VAL A 96 -4.83 -13.23 4.57
C VAL A 96 -4.55 -11.76 4.30
N PHE A 97 -3.36 -11.29 4.65
CA PHE A 97 -2.86 -10.00 4.20
C PHE A 97 -2.29 -10.10 2.79
N LEU A 98 -2.72 -9.22 1.88
CA LEU A 98 -2.22 -9.14 0.51
C LEU A 98 -2.05 -7.69 0.07
N PHE A 99 -1.12 -7.44 -0.83
CA PHE A 99 -0.85 -6.11 -1.38
C PHE A 99 -1.71 -5.83 -2.62
N HIS A 100 -2.24 -4.61 -2.71
CA HIS A 100 -2.83 -4.07 -3.94
C HIS A 100 -1.99 -2.90 -4.46
N GLY A 101 -1.65 -2.94 -5.74
CA GLY A 101 -0.90 -1.89 -6.42
C GLY A 101 -1.81 -0.96 -7.19
N THR A 102 -1.74 0.34 -6.91
CA THR A 102 -2.56 1.35 -7.59
C THR A 102 -1.90 2.74 -7.55
N SER A 103 -2.52 3.75 -8.13
CA SER A 103 -2.06 5.14 -7.99
C SER A 103 -2.43 5.71 -6.62
N ALA A 104 -1.67 6.68 -6.10
CA ALA A 104 -1.97 7.32 -4.82
C ALA A 104 -3.42 7.84 -4.74
N ALA A 105 -3.86 8.56 -5.76
CA ALA A 105 -5.23 9.07 -5.83
C ALA A 105 -6.31 7.97 -5.88
N ALA A 106 -5.98 6.78 -6.39
CA ALA A 106 -6.89 5.64 -6.34
C ALA A 106 -6.84 4.92 -4.98
N ALA A 107 -5.67 4.84 -4.34
CA ALA A 107 -5.52 4.33 -2.99
C ALA A 107 -6.39 5.12 -2.00
N ASP A 108 -6.33 6.46 -2.04
CA ASP A 108 -7.15 7.34 -1.18
C ASP A 108 -8.66 7.14 -1.40
N LYS A 109 -9.07 6.95 -2.66
CA LYS A 109 -10.48 6.68 -3.00
C LYS A 109 -10.94 5.31 -2.50
N ILE A 110 -10.12 4.28 -2.69
CA ILE A 110 -10.42 2.93 -2.23
C ILE A 110 -10.54 2.91 -0.71
N ALA A 111 -9.65 3.61 -0.02
CA ALA A 111 -9.64 3.73 1.42
C ALA A 111 -10.88 4.45 2.00
N THR A 112 -11.53 5.34 1.23
CA THR A 112 -12.68 6.14 1.70
C THR A 112 -14.04 5.66 1.18
N ALA A 113 -14.08 4.86 0.11
CA ALA A 113 -15.32 4.47 -0.56
C ALA A 113 -15.41 2.98 -0.94
N THR A 114 -14.40 2.16 -0.60
CA THR A 114 -14.16 0.77 -1.03
C THR A 114 -13.59 0.60 -2.45
N PHE A 115 -13.18 -0.63 -2.79
CA PHE A 115 -12.83 -1.03 -4.15
C PHE A 115 -14.02 -0.84 -5.09
N ASN A 116 -13.76 -0.65 -6.39
CA ASN A 116 -14.80 -0.64 -7.41
C ASN A 116 -14.45 -1.61 -8.54
N ILE A 117 -15.09 -2.78 -8.57
CA ILE A 117 -14.85 -3.84 -9.55
C ILE A 117 -15.22 -3.40 -10.96
N ASN A 118 -16.11 -2.42 -11.14
CA ASN A 118 -16.41 -1.88 -12.46
C ASN A 118 -15.20 -1.17 -13.09
N LEU A 119 -14.21 -0.78 -12.28
CA LEU A 119 -12.94 -0.23 -12.75
C LEU A 119 -11.90 -1.32 -13.08
N ALA A 120 -12.20 -2.60 -12.82
CA ALA A 120 -11.30 -3.70 -13.14
C ALA A 120 -10.99 -3.74 -14.64
N GLY A 121 -9.70 -3.80 -14.97
CA GLY A 121 -9.23 -3.78 -16.36
C GLY A 121 -9.03 -2.39 -16.97
N SER A 122 -9.35 -1.31 -16.25
CA SER A 122 -9.20 0.07 -16.77
C SER A 122 -7.74 0.50 -16.93
N TYR A 123 -6.83 -0.11 -16.18
CA TYR A 123 -5.40 0.24 -16.15
C TYR A 123 -4.47 -0.89 -16.65
N ALA A 124 -4.79 -2.14 -16.31
CA ALA A 124 -4.00 -3.31 -16.65
C ALA A 124 -4.89 -4.49 -17.03
N GLY A 125 -4.35 -5.47 -17.76
CA GLY A 125 -5.12 -6.62 -18.23
C GLY A 125 -5.70 -7.49 -17.10
N THR A 126 -6.82 -8.17 -17.40
CA THR A 126 -7.58 -9.03 -16.48
C THR A 126 -7.35 -10.51 -16.79
N LEU A 127 -6.13 -11.02 -16.53
CA LEU A 127 -5.70 -12.38 -16.90
C LEU A 127 -6.59 -13.52 -16.31
N TYR A 128 -7.25 -13.25 -15.19
CA TYR A 128 -8.07 -14.18 -14.41
C TYR A 128 -9.50 -13.68 -14.24
N GLY A 129 -9.91 -12.68 -15.02
CA GLY A 129 -11.23 -12.07 -14.94
C GLY A 129 -11.26 -10.67 -14.35
N ARG A 130 -12.41 -10.02 -14.45
CA ARG A 130 -12.69 -8.68 -13.93
C ARG A 130 -12.99 -8.75 -12.44
N GLY A 131 -11.94 -8.57 -11.64
CA GLY A 131 -12.02 -8.53 -10.18
C GLY A 131 -10.96 -7.63 -9.57
N VAL A 132 -10.87 -7.64 -8.24
CA VAL A 132 -9.81 -6.96 -7.50
C VAL A 132 -8.58 -7.86 -7.47
N TYR A 133 -7.46 -7.36 -8.00
CA TYR A 133 -6.19 -8.08 -8.04
C TYR A 133 -5.34 -7.75 -6.82
N LEU A 134 -4.86 -8.80 -6.16
CA LEU A 134 -4.01 -8.73 -4.97
C LEU A 134 -2.78 -9.62 -5.19
N ALA A 135 -1.69 -9.35 -4.47
CA ALA A 135 -0.49 -10.18 -4.52
C ALA A 135 0.09 -10.40 -3.12
N GLU A 136 0.71 -11.56 -2.91
CA GLU A 136 1.44 -11.85 -1.67
C GLU A 136 2.75 -11.06 -1.54
N ASN A 137 3.22 -10.46 -2.64
CA ASN A 137 4.51 -9.82 -2.72
C ASN A 137 4.37 -8.35 -3.12
N GLY A 138 4.91 -7.45 -2.30
CA GLY A 138 4.89 -6.01 -2.54
C GLY A 138 5.55 -5.60 -3.87
N THR A 139 6.61 -6.30 -4.31
CA THR A 139 7.27 -6.03 -5.61
C THR A 139 6.33 -6.25 -6.78
N LYS A 140 5.45 -7.26 -6.72
CA LYS A 140 4.44 -7.48 -7.78
C LYS A 140 3.46 -6.31 -7.85
N SER A 141 2.97 -5.90 -6.69
CA SER A 141 2.01 -4.79 -6.61
C SER A 141 2.66 -3.44 -6.95
N ASP A 142 3.95 -3.26 -6.62
CA ASP A 142 4.75 -2.08 -6.97
C ASP A 142 4.81 -1.82 -8.48
N GLU A 143 4.70 -2.85 -9.34
CA GLU A 143 4.61 -2.73 -10.81
C GLU A 143 3.40 -1.89 -11.27
N TYR A 144 2.36 -1.79 -10.45
CA TYR A 144 1.12 -1.07 -10.74
C TYR A 144 1.03 0.31 -10.07
N THR A 145 2.08 0.69 -9.33
CA THR A 145 2.15 2.00 -8.67
C THR A 145 2.74 3.07 -9.58
N ARG A 146 2.38 4.33 -9.31
CA ARG A 146 3.01 5.49 -9.93
C ARG A 146 3.71 6.33 -8.86
N PRO A 147 4.94 6.82 -9.11
CA PRO A 147 5.58 7.73 -8.19
C PRO A 147 4.83 9.06 -8.19
N LEU A 148 4.65 9.63 -7.00
CA LEU A 148 4.30 11.01 -6.76
C LEU A 148 5.49 11.91 -7.11
N PRO A 149 5.27 13.23 -7.26
CA PRO A 149 6.35 14.17 -7.54
C PRO A 149 7.49 14.17 -6.51
N ASN A 150 7.29 13.72 -5.28
CA ASN A 150 8.36 13.59 -4.28
C ASN A 150 9.07 12.22 -4.31
N GLY A 151 8.75 11.38 -5.31
CA GLY A 151 9.25 10.01 -5.44
C GLY A 151 8.50 8.96 -4.61
N ASN A 152 7.57 9.37 -3.74
CA ASN A 152 6.76 8.45 -2.95
C ASN A 152 5.82 7.62 -3.84
N ARG A 153 5.50 6.42 -3.41
CA ARG A 153 4.54 5.50 -4.03
C ARG A 153 3.59 5.03 -2.96
N HIS A 154 2.41 4.57 -3.37
CA HIS A 154 1.41 4.00 -2.47
C HIS A 154 1.09 2.57 -2.88
N LEU A 155 1.08 1.68 -1.88
CA LEU A 155 0.48 0.35 -1.96
C LEU A 155 -0.64 0.28 -0.93
N LEU A 156 -1.67 -0.53 -1.17
CA LEU A 156 -2.59 -0.91 -0.10
C LEU A 156 -2.15 -2.26 0.46
N LEU A 157 -2.16 -2.40 1.78
CA LEU A 157 -2.10 -3.70 2.46
C LEU A 157 -3.51 -4.04 2.92
N CYS A 158 -4.07 -5.10 2.35
CA CYS A 158 -5.48 -5.45 2.51
C CYS A 158 -5.63 -6.75 3.30
N ARG A 159 -6.64 -6.82 4.18
CA ARG A 159 -7.17 -8.12 4.65
C ARG A 159 -8.11 -8.65 3.58
N ALA A 160 -7.92 -9.88 3.13
CA ALA A 160 -8.73 -10.49 2.09
C ALA A 160 -9.25 -11.86 2.53
N ALA A 161 -10.56 -12.04 2.54
CA ALA A 161 -11.22 -13.31 2.79
C ALA A 161 -11.28 -14.15 1.50
N LEU A 162 -10.31 -15.04 1.31
CA LEU A 162 -10.19 -15.81 0.07
C LEU A 162 -11.16 -16.99 -0.01
N GLY A 163 -11.65 -17.50 1.14
CA GLY A 163 -12.57 -18.62 1.20
C GLY A 163 -12.10 -19.83 0.40
N ARG A 164 -12.96 -20.42 -0.44
CA ARG A 164 -12.58 -21.54 -1.32
C ARG A 164 -11.87 -21.01 -2.56
N VAL A 165 -10.59 -21.31 -2.69
CA VAL A 165 -9.75 -20.78 -3.77
C VAL A 165 -9.79 -21.67 -5.01
N HIS A 166 -10.06 -21.07 -6.18
CA HIS A 166 -9.85 -21.70 -7.48
C HIS A 166 -8.38 -21.58 -7.87
N TYR A 167 -7.62 -22.67 -7.76
CA TYR A 167 -6.21 -22.71 -8.13
C TYR A 167 -6.02 -22.90 -9.64
N THR A 168 -5.13 -22.13 -10.24
CA THR A 168 -4.66 -22.34 -11.62
C THR A 168 -3.18 -22.01 -11.76
N ASP A 169 -2.43 -22.91 -12.39
CA ASP A 169 -1.06 -22.70 -12.86
C ASP A 169 -0.98 -22.76 -14.39
N GLU A 170 -2.11 -22.56 -15.07
CA GLU A 170 -2.18 -22.59 -16.52
C GLU A 170 -1.31 -21.46 -17.12
N LYS A 171 -0.54 -21.81 -18.16
CA LYS A 171 0.34 -20.89 -18.88
C LYS A 171 -0.43 -19.84 -19.69
N VAL A 172 -1.59 -20.25 -20.20
CA VAL A 172 -2.59 -19.46 -20.91
C VAL A 172 -3.88 -19.72 -20.17
N THR A 173 -4.50 -18.67 -19.66
CA THR A 173 -5.70 -18.76 -18.83
C THR A 173 -6.89 -18.16 -19.57
N ASP A 174 -8.06 -18.78 -19.45
CA ASP A 174 -9.32 -18.18 -19.89
C ASP A 174 -9.93 -17.36 -18.73
N PRO A 175 -9.97 -16.02 -18.84
CA PRO A 175 -10.53 -15.15 -17.81
C PRO A 175 -11.98 -15.50 -17.46
N ARG A 176 -12.80 -15.92 -18.42
CA ARG A 176 -14.22 -16.25 -18.18
C ARG A 176 -14.37 -17.51 -17.36
N LYS A 177 -13.52 -18.52 -17.60
CA LYS A 177 -13.49 -19.74 -16.78
C LYS A 177 -13.18 -19.42 -15.32
N CYS A 178 -12.27 -18.49 -15.06
CA CYS A 178 -11.94 -18.03 -13.72
C CYS A 178 -13.10 -17.26 -13.06
N GLU A 179 -13.74 -16.33 -13.79
CA GLU A 179 -14.94 -15.63 -13.32
C GLU A 179 -16.08 -16.61 -13.01
N ASP A 180 -16.39 -17.53 -13.93
CA ASP A 180 -17.46 -18.52 -13.78
C ASP A 180 -17.23 -19.44 -12.60
N ALA A 181 -15.98 -19.85 -12.34
CA ALA A 181 -15.62 -20.67 -11.19
C ALA A 181 -15.99 -20.02 -9.85
N CYS A 182 -16.03 -18.69 -9.79
CA CYS A 182 -16.33 -17.92 -8.57
C CYS A 182 -17.75 -17.36 -8.53
N LEU A 183 -18.21 -16.73 -9.61
CA LEU A 183 -19.51 -16.06 -9.69
C LEU A 183 -20.68 -17.05 -9.84
N ARG A 184 -20.44 -18.21 -10.45
CA ARG A 184 -21.45 -19.26 -10.70
C ARG A 184 -21.06 -20.61 -10.11
N GLY A 185 -19.80 -20.75 -9.72
CA GLY A 185 -19.24 -21.98 -9.19
C GLY A 185 -19.21 -22.01 -7.68
N LYS A 186 -18.36 -22.88 -7.15
CA LYS A 186 -18.21 -23.11 -5.72
C LYS A 186 -17.06 -22.33 -5.08
N PHE A 187 -16.23 -21.64 -5.87
CA PHE A 187 -15.07 -20.92 -5.37
C PHE A 187 -15.45 -19.47 -5.02
N HIS A 188 -14.64 -18.81 -4.20
CA HIS A 188 -14.85 -17.41 -3.79
C HIS A 188 -13.75 -16.48 -4.31
N SER A 189 -12.61 -17.04 -4.71
CA SER A 189 -11.46 -16.31 -5.23
C SER A 189 -10.66 -17.19 -6.17
N VAL A 190 -9.77 -16.58 -6.95
CA VAL A 190 -8.80 -17.27 -7.80
C VAL A 190 -7.39 -17.09 -7.24
N LEU A 191 -6.59 -18.15 -7.26
CA LEU A 191 -5.14 -18.10 -7.10
C LEU A 191 -4.47 -18.47 -8.42
N GLY A 192 -3.86 -17.46 -9.05
CA GLY A 192 -3.00 -17.62 -10.21
C GLY A 192 -1.56 -17.88 -9.81
N ASP A 193 -1.12 -19.15 -9.88
CA ASP A 193 0.23 -19.57 -9.50
C ASP A 193 1.26 -19.38 -10.63
N ARG A 194 1.49 -18.10 -10.96
CA ARG A 194 2.49 -17.70 -11.97
C ARG A 194 3.93 -17.95 -11.51
N LYS A 195 4.15 -18.14 -10.20
CA LYS A 195 5.43 -18.58 -9.67
C LYS A 195 5.78 -19.94 -10.25
N LYS A 196 4.85 -20.89 -10.23
CA LYS A 196 5.05 -22.22 -10.78
C LYS A 196 5.16 -22.24 -12.30
N CYS A 197 4.30 -21.51 -13.03
CA CYS A 197 4.23 -21.65 -14.49
C CYS A 197 5.12 -20.68 -15.29
N ARG A 198 5.61 -19.61 -14.66
CA ARG A 198 6.39 -18.53 -15.29
C ARG A 198 7.58 -18.04 -14.45
N GLY A 199 7.75 -18.49 -13.20
CA GLY A 199 8.80 -17.98 -12.32
C GLY A 199 8.58 -16.54 -11.85
N THR A 200 7.32 -16.07 -11.84
CA THR A 200 6.96 -14.71 -11.39
C THR A 200 6.20 -14.76 -10.06
N PHE A 201 5.29 -13.83 -9.78
CA PHE A 201 4.60 -13.71 -8.50
C PHE A 201 3.20 -14.31 -8.53
N ARG A 202 2.73 -14.86 -7.41
CA ARG A 202 1.34 -15.32 -7.28
C ARG A 202 0.39 -14.14 -7.18
N GLU A 203 -0.73 -14.23 -7.88
CA GLU A 203 -1.78 -13.23 -7.88
C GLU A 203 -3.08 -13.86 -7.38
N PHE A 204 -3.84 -13.10 -6.61
CA PHE A 204 -5.12 -13.49 -6.05
C PHE A 204 -6.19 -12.54 -6.59
N VAL A 205 -7.33 -13.09 -6.98
CA VAL A 205 -8.44 -12.29 -7.51
C VAL A 205 -9.72 -12.59 -6.75
N VAL A 206 -10.35 -11.56 -6.24
CA VAL A 206 -11.71 -11.62 -5.69
C VAL A 206 -12.69 -10.91 -6.62
N PHE A 207 -13.96 -11.31 -6.57
CA PHE A 207 -15.00 -10.79 -7.46
C PHE A 207 -16.13 -10.08 -6.71
N ASP A 208 -15.91 -9.79 -5.43
CA ASP A 208 -16.80 -9.04 -4.56
C ASP A 208 -15.97 -8.08 -3.70
N GLU A 209 -16.36 -6.80 -3.67
CA GLU A 209 -15.64 -5.73 -2.97
C GLU A 209 -15.64 -5.97 -1.46
N GLU A 210 -16.67 -6.65 -0.93
CA GLU A 210 -16.82 -6.94 0.50
C GLU A 210 -15.91 -8.09 0.97
N GLN A 211 -15.16 -8.73 0.07
CA GLN A 211 -14.14 -9.71 0.45
C GLN A 211 -12.81 -9.07 0.88
N VAL A 212 -12.64 -7.76 0.69
CA VAL A 212 -11.34 -7.10 0.85
C VAL A 212 -11.50 -5.81 1.63
N TYR A 213 -10.74 -5.71 2.72
CA TYR A 213 -10.63 -4.52 3.53
C TYR A 213 -9.26 -3.87 3.30
N PRO A 214 -9.18 -2.62 2.79
CA PRO A 214 -7.92 -1.90 2.66
C PRO A 214 -7.45 -1.41 4.03
N ASN A 215 -6.66 -2.24 4.73
CA ASN A 215 -6.29 -2.02 6.13
C ASN A 215 -5.25 -0.91 6.31
N TYR A 216 -4.31 -0.77 5.36
CA TYR A 216 -3.28 0.27 5.40
C TYR A 216 -2.98 0.83 4.01
N ILE A 217 -2.64 2.12 3.96
CA ILE A 217 -1.90 2.72 2.84
C ILE A 217 -0.42 2.75 3.22
N LEU A 218 0.41 2.05 2.46
CA LEU A 218 1.86 2.05 2.61
C LEU A 218 2.48 3.12 1.71
N THR A 219 3.09 4.13 2.32
CA THR A 219 3.86 5.16 1.61
C THR A 219 5.34 4.79 1.61
N TYR A 220 5.95 4.64 0.43
CA TYR A 220 7.35 4.20 0.32
C TYR A 220 8.07 4.83 -0.88
N ARG A 221 9.40 4.70 -0.92
CA ARG A 221 10.22 4.99 -2.12
C ARG A 221 11.06 3.77 -2.44
N ARG A 222 11.37 3.56 -3.72
CA ARG A 222 12.31 2.49 -4.13
C ARG A 222 13.73 2.90 -3.72
N ALA A 223 14.45 2.02 -3.03
CA ALA A 223 15.87 2.23 -2.73
C ALA A 223 16.67 2.33 -4.04
N GLY A 224 17.46 3.40 -4.21
CA GLY A 224 18.19 3.67 -5.44
C GLY A 224 17.33 4.19 -6.61
N GLY A 225 16.04 4.44 -6.39
CA GLY A 225 15.25 5.22 -7.34
C GLY A 225 15.87 6.61 -7.47
N LYS A 226 16.41 6.94 -8.64
CA LYS A 226 16.69 8.36 -8.94
C LYS A 226 15.35 9.08 -8.77
N VAL A 227 15.29 10.03 -7.83
CA VAL A 227 14.31 11.11 -7.94
C VAL A 227 14.48 11.63 -9.35
N ASP A 228 13.45 11.53 -10.18
CA ASP A 228 13.61 11.72 -11.62
C ASP A 228 13.88 13.20 -11.87
N SER A 229 15.16 13.58 -11.87
CA SER A 229 15.60 14.96 -12.07
C SER A 229 15.27 15.48 -13.46
N LYS A 230 14.80 14.60 -14.37
CA LYS A 230 14.26 14.96 -15.68
C LYS A 230 12.88 15.61 -15.62
N HIS A 231 12.20 15.48 -14.49
CA HIS A 231 10.84 15.96 -14.26
C HIS A 231 10.82 17.09 -13.24
N GLN A 232 11.85 17.96 -13.27
CA GLN A 232 11.89 19.21 -12.52
C GLN A 232 11.70 20.39 -13.48
N MET A 233 10.85 21.33 -13.10
CA MET A 233 10.80 22.62 -13.77
C MET A 233 10.81 23.75 -12.74
N GLU A 234 11.25 24.90 -13.20
CA GLU A 234 11.20 26.12 -12.44
C GLU A 234 9.90 26.87 -12.75
N VAL A 235 9.11 27.14 -11.71
CA VAL A 235 7.88 27.92 -11.82
C VAL A 235 8.13 29.32 -11.26
N VAL A 236 7.71 30.32 -12.02
CA VAL A 236 7.75 31.73 -11.57
C VAL A 236 6.44 32.04 -10.85
N CYS A 237 6.54 32.52 -9.61
CA CYS A 237 5.37 32.93 -8.83
C CYS A 237 4.68 34.16 -9.48
N PRO A 238 3.41 34.04 -9.95
CA PRO A 238 2.72 35.12 -10.64
C PRO A 238 2.46 36.35 -9.76
N PRO A 239 2.34 37.57 -10.34
CA PRO A 239 2.22 38.85 -9.62
C PRO A 239 1.08 39.06 -8.61
N ALA A 240 0.17 38.11 -8.40
CA ALA A 240 -0.98 38.24 -7.51
C ALA A 240 -1.16 37.06 -6.53
N THR A 241 -0.16 36.18 -6.42
CA THR A 241 -0.28 34.92 -5.68
C THR A 241 0.28 35.06 -4.26
N LYS A 242 -0.48 34.62 -3.25
CA LYS A 242 -0.03 34.57 -1.85
C LYS A 242 0.67 33.23 -1.58
N PRO A 243 1.66 33.17 -0.67
CA PRO A 243 2.13 31.89 -0.13
C PRO A 243 0.96 31.03 0.32
N GLY A 244 0.98 29.74 -0.01
CA GLY A 244 -0.12 28.80 0.26
C GLY A 244 -1.26 28.80 -0.77
N ALA A 245 -1.21 29.62 -1.82
CA ALA A 245 -2.14 29.50 -2.94
C ALA A 245 -1.70 28.39 -3.92
N THR A 246 -2.68 27.76 -4.57
CA THR A 246 -2.45 26.74 -5.60
C THR A 246 -2.36 27.35 -6.99
N LEU A 247 -1.33 27.00 -7.75
CA LEU A 247 -1.12 27.37 -9.13
C LEU A 247 -1.39 26.18 -10.05
N GLN A 248 -2.06 26.41 -11.17
CA GLN A 248 -2.09 25.46 -12.28
C GLN A 248 -0.91 25.72 -13.20
N VAL A 249 -0.07 24.70 -13.41
CA VAL A 249 1.13 24.79 -14.23
C VAL A 249 1.09 23.72 -15.30
N LYS A 250 1.28 24.12 -16.55
CA LYS A 250 1.42 23.19 -17.67
C LYS A 250 2.86 22.71 -17.77
N THR A 251 3.04 21.41 -17.83
CA THR A 251 4.32 20.72 -17.85
C THR A 251 4.85 20.58 -19.29
N PRO A 252 6.18 20.44 -19.49
CA PRO A 252 6.79 20.20 -20.79
C PRO A 252 6.24 19.00 -21.57
N ASP A 253 5.74 17.97 -20.89
CA ASP A 253 5.09 16.80 -21.51
C ASP A 253 3.59 17.04 -21.82
N GLY A 254 3.07 18.25 -21.55
CA GLY A 254 1.73 18.69 -21.91
C GLY A 254 0.65 18.50 -20.83
N THR A 255 1.00 17.86 -19.72
CA THR A 255 0.15 17.66 -18.54
C THR A 255 -0.09 19.00 -17.80
N THR A 256 -1.17 19.12 -17.04
CA THR A 256 -1.39 20.27 -16.14
C THR A 256 -1.39 19.78 -14.71
N ILE A 257 -0.52 20.35 -13.87
CA ILE A 257 -0.38 20.01 -12.46
C ILE A 257 -0.81 21.18 -11.58
N HIS A 258 -1.21 20.87 -10.36
CA HIS A 258 -1.53 21.87 -9.33
C HIS A 258 -0.39 21.92 -8.31
N VAL A 259 0.26 23.08 -8.18
CA VAL A 259 1.42 23.26 -7.30
C VAL A 259 1.15 24.34 -6.26
N LEU A 260 1.53 24.07 -5.01
CA LEU A 260 1.39 25.03 -3.92
C LEU A 260 2.56 26.01 -3.94
N VAL A 261 2.29 27.30 -3.75
CA VAL A 261 3.36 28.29 -3.54
C VAL A 261 3.95 28.10 -2.14
N PRO A 262 5.26 27.77 -2.00
CA PRO A 262 5.88 27.56 -0.70
C PRO A 262 5.89 28.83 0.17
N ALA A 263 5.94 28.64 1.49
CA ALA A 263 6.11 29.74 2.43
C ALA A 263 7.41 30.52 2.13
N GLY A 264 7.33 31.86 2.15
CA GLY A 264 8.48 32.73 1.87
C GLY A 264 8.74 33.02 0.39
N ILE A 265 8.10 32.32 -0.54
CA ILE A 265 8.17 32.65 -1.98
C ILE A 265 7.27 33.83 -2.29
N THR A 266 7.87 34.92 -2.77
CA THR A 266 7.20 36.18 -3.10
C THR A 266 7.12 36.39 -4.61
N ARG A 267 6.40 37.44 -5.02
CA ARG A 267 6.17 37.78 -6.43
C ARG A 267 7.45 37.74 -7.27
N GLY A 268 7.40 37.02 -8.39
CA GLY A 268 8.49 36.94 -9.36
C GLY A 268 9.65 36.03 -8.94
N GLN A 269 9.63 35.48 -7.72
CA GLN A 269 10.58 34.46 -7.32
C GLN A 269 10.26 33.14 -7.98
N LYS A 270 11.33 32.38 -8.18
CA LYS A 270 11.33 31.07 -8.81
C LYS A 270 11.38 29.99 -7.75
N PHE A 271 10.66 28.91 -7.96
CA PHE A 271 10.74 27.74 -7.11
C PHE A 271 10.67 26.47 -7.97
N GLN A 272 11.28 25.41 -7.47
CA GLN A 272 11.34 24.14 -8.18
C GLN A 272 10.08 23.33 -7.91
N VAL A 273 9.49 22.80 -8.97
CA VAL A 273 8.38 21.86 -8.90
C VAL A 273 8.75 20.59 -9.63
N GLN A 274 8.35 19.45 -9.07
CA GLN A 274 8.44 18.16 -9.75
C GLN A 274 7.11 17.86 -10.43
N TYR A 275 7.14 17.29 -11.64
CA TYR A 275 5.96 17.12 -12.49
C TYR A 275 5.84 15.77 -13.18
#